data_AF-A0A7L0M7C3-F1
#
_entry.id   AF-A0A7L0M7C3-F1
#
_cell.length_a   1.000
_cell.length_b   1.000
_cell.length_c   1.000
_cell.angle_alpha   90.00
_cell.angle_beta   90.00
_cell.angle_gamma   90.00
#
_symmetry.space_group_name_H-M   'P 1'
#
loop_
_entity.id
_entity.type
_entity.pdbx_description
1 polymer ?
#
loop_
_entity_poly.entity_id
_entity_poly.type
_entity_poly.pdbx_seq_one_letter_code
_entity_poly.pdbx_strand_id
1 'polypeptide(L)' 'RPPVLRPTRPLVVADKVANRKEKAGEATCITEMSVMMACWKQNDFNDTACAEEIRMFYDCVEKAE' A
#
# COMPACT_ATOMS: atom_id res chain seq x y z
N ARG A 1 34.85 -9.19 34.90
CA ARG A 1 33.69 -9.63 34.09
C ARG A 1 33.48 -8.60 32.97
N PRO A 2 33.43 -9.00 31.69
CA PRO A 2 33.17 -8.06 30.61
C PRO A 2 31.74 -7.49 30.71
N PRO A 3 31.51 -6.26 30.21
CA PRO A 3 30.19 -5.65 30.23
C PRO A 3 29.21 -6.39 29.32
N VAL A 4 27.97 -6.55 29.80
CA VAL A 4 26.89 -7.30 29.12
C VAL A 4 26.36 -6.55 27.90
N LEU A 5 26.35 -5.20 27.95
CA LEU A 5 25.90 -4.35 26.85
C LEU A 5 26.93 -3.23 26.59
N ARG A 6 27.01 -2.82 25.33
CA ARG A 6 27.78 -1.65 24.89
C ARG A 6 26.88 -0.72 24.09
N PRO A 7 26.09 0.13 24.76
CA PRO A 7 25.17 1.05 24.09
C PRO A 7 25.95 2.05 23.22
N THR A 8 25.44 2.34 22.02
CA THR A 8 25.98 3.39 21.14
C THR A 8 25.52 4.79 21.53
N ARG A 9 24.51 4.88 22.41
CA ARG A 9 23.95 6.13 22.94
C ARG A 9 23.76 6.01 24.45
N PRO A 10 23.84 7.13 25.19
CA PRO A 10 23.63 7.12 26.64
C PRO A 10 22.22 6.64 26.98
N LEU A 11 22.10 5.86 28.05
CA LEU A 11 20.83 5.32 28.55
C LEU A 11 20.10 6.38 29.40
N VAL A 12 19.77 7.50 28.77
CA VAL A 12 19.03 8.61 29.37
C VAL A 12 17.84 8.95 28.49
N VAL A 13 16.74 9.34 29.12
CA VAL A 13 15.53 9.76 28.41
C VAL A 13 15.80 11.12 27.77
N ALA A 14 15.37 11.30 26.52
CA ALA A 14 15.45 12.57 25.82
C ALA A 14 14.15 13.36 26.02
N ASP A 15 14.25 14.69 26.08
CA ASP A 15 13.09 15.60 26.16
C ASP A 15 12.34 15.75 24.82
N LYS A 16 12.42 14.74 23.95
CA LYS A 16 11.75 14.70 22.65
C LYS A 16 11.39 13.28 22.26
N VAL A 17 10.32 13.16 21.49
CA VAL A 17 9.84 11.89 20.94
C VAL A 17 10.18 11.77 19.46
N ALA A 18 10.14 10.55 18.93
CA ALA A 18 10.23 10.34 17.48
C ALA A 18 8.97 10.91 16.81
N ASN A 19 9.15 11.63 15.70
CA ASN A 19 8.03 12.08 14.88
C ASN A 19 7.25 10.89 14.30
N ARG A 20 5.96 11.09 14.07
CA ARG A 20 5.16 10.17 13.27
C ARG A 20 5.85 10.02 11.91
N LYS A 21 6.10 8.78 11.50
CA LYS A 21 6.50 8.49 10.13
C LYS A 21 5.27 8.63 9.25
N GLU A 22 5.35 9.47 8.23
CA GLU A 22 4.38 9.45 7.15
C GLU A 22 4.41 8.09 6.48
N LYS A 23 3.22 7.59 6.11
CA LYS A 23 3.13 6.34 5.35
C LYS A 23 3.73 6.61 3.98
N ALA A 24 4.59 5.71 3.51
CA ALA A 24 5.03 5.74 2.12
C ALA A 24 3.79 5.59 1.23
N GLY A 25 3.82 6.19 0.03
CA GLY A 25 2.74 6.02 -0.94
C GLY A 25 2.53 4.53 -1.24
N GLU A 26 1.31 4.05 -1.02
CA GLU A 26 0.89 2.71 -1.40
C GLU A 26 0.12 2.82 -2.72
N ALA A 27 0.29 1.83 -3.61
CA ALA A 27 -0.54 1.76 -4.80
C ALA A 27 -1.98 1.42 -4.37
N THR A 28 -2.87 2.39 -4.53
CA THR A 28 -4.30 2.26 -4.27
C THR A 28 -4.97 1.45 -5.38
N CYS A 29 -6.14 0.86 -5.10
CA CYS A 29 -6.96 0.14 -6.08
C CYS A 29 -6.35 -1.14 -6.68
N ILE A 30 -5.37 -1.76 -5.99
CA ILE A 30 -4.78 -3.04 -6.43
C ILE A 30 -5.83 -4.16 -6.50
N THR A 31 -6.80 -4.16 -5.59
CA THR A 31 -7.86 -5.17 -5.53
C THR A 31 -8.74 -5.14 -6.77
N GLU A 32 -9.22 -3.96 -7.16
CA GLU A 32 -10.05 -3.73 -8.34
C GLU A 32 -9.27 -4.01 -9.61
N MET A 33 -8.00 -3.59 -9.66
CA MET A 33 -7.10 -3.94 -10.76
C MET A 33 -6.94 -5.45 -10.91
N SER A 34 -6.81 -6.19 -9.80
CA SER A 34 -6.64 -7.65 -9.87
C SER A 34 -7.89 -8.37 -10.41
N VAL A 35 -9.09 -7.88 -10.08
CA VAL A 35 -10.37 -8.42 -10.57
C VAL A 35 -10.56 -8.09 -12.06
N MET A 36 -10.31 -6.86 -12.48
CA MET A 36 -10.36 -6.46 -13.89
C MET A 36 -9.42 -7.31 -14.76
N MET A 37 -8.17 -7.50 -14.31
CA MET A 37 -7.19 -8.32 -15.04
C MET A 37 -7.60 -9.80 -15.09
N ALA A 38 -8.25 -10.31 -14.04
CA ALA A 38 -8.80 -11.67 -14.03
C ALA A 38 -9.94 -11.82 -15.03
N CYS A 39 -10.86 -10.85 -15.11
CA CYS A 39 -11.94 -10.85 -16.10
C CYS A 39 -11.38 -10.80 -17.52
N TRP A 40 -10.44 -9.89 -17.80
CA TRP A 40 -9.81 -9.79 -19.10
C TRP A 40 -9.15 -11.10 -19.53
N LYS A 41 -8.41 -11.76 -18.63
CA LYS A 41 -7.78 -13.04 -18.92
C LYS A 41 -8.79 -14.13 -19.31
N GLN A 42 -10.01 -14.08 -18.78
CA GLN A 42 -11.06 -15.06 -19.09
C GLN A 42 -11.83 -14.73 -20.37
N ASN A 43 -11.84 -13.45 -20.78
CA ASN A 43 -12.66 -12.93 -21.88
C ASN A 43 -11.81 -12.36 -23.03
N ASP A 44 -10.61 -12.89 -23.24
CA ASP A 44 -9.68 -12.45 -24.31
C ASP A 44 -9.46 -10.93 -24.34
N PHE A 45 -9.35 -10.32 -23.16
CA PHE A 45 -9.14 -8.88 -22.96
C PHE A 45 -10.25 -8.01 -23.59
N ASN A 46 -11.48 -8.52 -23.63
CA ASN A 46 -12.63 -7.77 -24.14
C ASN A 46 -13.24 -6.84 -23.07
N ASP A 47 -13.14 -5.53 -23.30
CA ASP A 47 -13.67 -4.50 -22.40
C ASP A 47 -15.20 -4.55 -22.25
N THR A 48 -15.93 -4.95 -23.29
CA THR A 48 -17.40 -5.05 -23.22
C THR A 48 -17.86 -6.17 -22.31
N ALA A 49 -17.08 -7.26 -22.25
CA ALA A 49 -17.35 -8.39 -21.36
C ALA A 49 -16.98 -8.09 -19.90
N CYS A 50 -16.05 -7.17 -19.67
CA CYS A 50 -15.52 -6.79 -18.35
C CYS A 50 -15.92 -5.37 -17.92
N ALA A 51 -17.02 -4.85 -18.47
CA ALA A 51 -17.42 -3.46 -18.28
C ALA A 51 -17.70 -3.11 -16.80
N GLU A 52 -18.17 -4.09 -16.01
CA GLU A 52 -18.43 -3.91 -14.59
C GLU A 52 -17.12 -3.78 -13.79
N GLU A 53 -16.17 -4.66 -14.02
CA GLU A 53 -14.87 -4.67 -13.36
C GLU A 53 -14.05 -3.41 -13.71
N ILE A 54 -14.13 -2.97 -14.98
CA ILE A 54 -13.52 -1.73 -15.44
C ILE A 54 -14.15 -0.53 -14.72
N ARG A 55 -15.49 -0.48 -14.62
CA ARG A 55 -16.19 0.59 -13.89
C ARG A 55 -15.77 0.62 -12.42
N MET A 56 -15.71 -0.53 -11.76
CA MET A 56 -15.27 -0.62 -10.36
C MET A 56 -13.84 -0.11 -10.16
N PHE A 57 -12.94 -0.44 -11.08
CA PHE A 57 -11.57 0.07 -11.04
C PHE A 57 -11.53 1.60 -11.17
N TYR A 58 -12.24 2.18 -12.14
CA TYR A 58 -12.30 3.63 -12.29
C TYR A 58 -12.97 4.34 -11.12
N ASP A 59 -14.06 3.78 -10.56
CA ASP A 59 -14.71 4.29 -9.36
C ASP A 59 -13.76 4.31 -8.15
N CYS A 60 -12.81 3.37 -8.07
CA CYS A 60 -11.78 3.37 -7.03
C CYS A 60 -10.73 4.45 -7.29
N VAL A 61 -10.25 4.57 -8.54
CA VAL A 61 -9.25 5.57 -8.92
C VAL A 61 -9.77 6.98 -8.67
N GLU A 62 -11.02 7.28 -9.02
CA GLU A 62 -11.65 8.58 -8.77
C GLU A 62 -11.74 8.95 -7.29
N LYS A 63 -11.88 7.95 -6.39
CA LYS A 63 -11.90 8.17 -4.93
C LYS A 63 -10.51 8.27 -4.32
N ALA A 64 -9.49 7.82 -5.03
CA ALA A 64 -8.10 7.80 -4.56
C ALA A 64 -7.33 9.08 -4.92
N GLU A 65 -7.79 9.81 -5.95
CA GLU A 65 -7.40 11.20 -6.25
C GLU A 65 -8.04 12.20 -5.28
#